data_AF-A0A821KXQ0-F1
#
_entry.id   AF-A0A821KXQ0-F1
#
_cell.length_a   1.000
_cell.length_b   1.000
_cell.length_c   1.000
_cell.angle_alpha   90.00
_cell.angle_beta   90.00
_cell.angle_gamma   90.00
#
_symmetry.space_group_name_H-M   'P 1'
#
loop_
_entity.id
_entity.type
_entity.pdbx_description
1 polymer ?
#
loop_
_entity_poly.entity_id
_entity_poly.type
_entity_poly.pdbx_seq_one_letter_code
_entity_poly.pdbx_strand_id
1 'polypeptide(L)'
;DKSDAGTSAHAHIRLVGRKGRQTRLVPLELMQKRRFERGKVETFSLQEPDIGDLDAVEIEHDGETEADSWFLEDVTVEMPTKGRAFYFPCHEWLSKEKGDGRTKRTLKVQDSNKSTFRPLIPYETTIYTGDVENAGCDCDVSLKLFGTTGSSSEHVISKDEGLFERGAINPFRFELDDVGKPIKLRVKIIPQHKKGR
;
A
#
# COMPACT_ATOMS: atom_id res chain seq x y z
N ASP A 1 6.82 -24.21 2.84
CA ASP A 1 5.47 -24.77 2.66
C ASP A 1 5.23 -25.97 3.61
N LYS A 2 4.17 -25.94 4.42
CA LYS A 2 3.85 -26.95 5.47
C LYS A 2 2.45 -27.52 5.24
N SER A 3 2.24 -28.82 5.48
CA SER A 3 0.90 -29.44 5.38
C SER A 3 -0.08 -28.83 6.39
N ASP A 4 -1.34 -28.63 5.98
CA ASP A 4 -2.43 -28.10 6.82
C ASP A 4 -2.10 -26.79 7.52
N ALA A 5 -1.42 -25.90 6.79
CA ALA A 5 -0.91 -24.62 7.28
C ALA A 5 -1.89 -23.44 7.21
N GLY A 6 -3.13 -23.63 6.75
CA GLY A 6 -4.13 -22.56 6.65
C GLY A 6 -5.22 -22.71 7.71
N THR A 7 -5.89 -21.61 8.08
CA THR A 7 -6.89 -21.57 9.16
C THR A 7 -8.20 -20.90 8.74
N SER A 8 -9.32 -21.35 9.30
CA SER A 8 -10.62 -20.65 9.25
C SER A 8 -10.92 -19.82 10.49
N ALA A 9 -10.02 -19.80 11.48
CA ALA A 9 -10.16 -18.98 12.68
C ALA A 9 -10.08 -17.48 12.34
N HIS A 10 -10.68 -16.64 13.19
CA HIS A 10 -10.65 -15.19 13.00
C HIS A 10 -9.30 -14.65 13.45
N ALA A 11 -8.48 -14.27 12.48
CA ALA A 11 -7.19 -13.65 12.73
C ALA A 11 -7.35 -12.15 13.01
N HIS A 12 -6.50 -11.64 13.90
CA HIS A 12 -6.45 -10.25 14.30
C HIS A 12 -5.01 -9.76 14.35
N ILE A 13 -4.82 -8.46 14.13
CA ILE A 13 -3.52 -7.80 14.19
C ILE A 13 -3.58 -6.53 15.06
N ARG A 14 -2.47 -6.23 15.73
CA ARG A 14 -2.26 -4.96 16.43
C ARG A 14 -0.86 -4.43 16.13
N LEU A 15 -0.78 -3.13 15.82
CA LEU A 15 0.50 -2.44 15.68
C LEU A 15 0.86 -1.78 17.02
N VAL A 16 2.06 -2.07 17.52
CA VAL A 16 2.57 -1.57 18.81
C VAL A 16 3.67 -0.56 18.53
N GLY A 17 3.48 0.66 18.99
CA GLY A 17 4.45 1.74 18.92
C GLY A 17 5.16 1.99 20.25
N ARG A 18 6.13 2.90 20.23
CA ARG A 18 6.90 3.27 21.43
C ARG A 18 6.03 3.93 22.51
N LYS A 19 6.48 3.85 23.77
CA LYS A 19 5.87 4.49 24.94
C LYS A 19 4.40 4.07 25.18
N GLY A 20 4.07 2.82 24.86
CA GLY A 20 2.74 2.24 25.12
C GLY A 20 1.64 2.67 24.14
N ARG A 21 1.99 3.34 23.03
CA ARG A 21 1.03 3.61 21.95
C ARG A 21 0.76 2.32 21.18
N GLN A 22 -0.50 2.06 20.85
CA GLN A 22 -0.89 0.89 20.07
C GLN A 22 -2.21 1.16 19.34
N THR A 23 -2.44 0.45 18.25
CA THR A 23 -3.77 0.41 17.61
C THR A 23 -4.74 -0.42 18.46
N ARG A 24 -6.02 -0.41 18.10
CA ARG A 24 -6.93 -1.46 18.56
C ARG A 24 -6.48 -2.81 18.00
N LEU A 25 -7.06 -3.89 18.52
CA LEU A 25 -6.99 -5.20 17.88
C LEU A 25 -7.88 -5.17 16.63
N VAL A 26 -7.28 -5.19 15.45
CA VAL A 26 -7.99 -5.06 14.17
C VAL A 26 -8.24 -6.45 13.59
N PRO A 27 -9.49 -6.80 13.26
CA PRO A 27 -9.79 -8.07 12.59
C PRO A 27 -9.25 -8.06 11.15
N LEU A 28 -8.67 -9.18 10.73
CA LEU A 28 -8.18 -9.39 9.36
C LEU A 28 -9.30 -10.02 8.50
N GLU A 29 -10.27 -9.20 8.12
CA GLU A 29 -11.45 -9.64 7.39
C GLU A 29 -11.16 -9.97 5.92
N LEU A 30 -11.43 -11.22 5.52
CA LEU A 30 -11.30 -11.67 4.15
C LEU A 30 -12.58 -11.33 3.36
N MET A 31 -12.47 -10.47 2.35
CA MET A 31 -13.64 -9.98 1.61
C MET A 31 -14.28 -11.04 0.69
N GLN A 32 -13.48 -11.95 0.12
CA GLN A 32 -13.93 -12.91 -0.91
C GLN A 32 -13.65 -14.37 -0.53
N LYS A 33 -13.11 -14.61 0.66
CA LYS A 33 -12.67 -15.92 1.12
C LYS A 33 -13.18 -16.19 2.53
N ARG A 34 -13.24 -17.46 2.91
CA ARG A 34 -13.70 -17.88 4.25
C ARG A 34 -12.57 -18.31 5.18
N ARG A 35 -11.34 -18.39 4.68
CA ARG A 35 -10.18 -18.90 5.41
C ARG A 35 -8.88 -18.36 4.84
N PHE A 36 -7.85 -18.32 5.66
CA PHE A 36 -6.47 -18.20 5.22
C PHE A 36 -6.03 -19.53 4.61
N GLU A 37 -5.45 -19.47 3.41
CA GLU A 37 -5.03 -20.64 2.65
C GLU A 37 -3.52 -20.84 2.74
N ARG A 38 -3.10 -22.11 2.78
CA ARG A 38 -1.68 -22.49 2.75
C ARG A 38 -0.99 -21.89 1.53
N GLY A 39 0.19 -21.28 1.76
CA GLY A 39 1.02 -20.72 0.69
C GLY A 39 0.41 -19.50 -0.02
N LYS A 40 -0.62 -18.87 0.57
CA LYS A 40 -1.19 -17.63 0.07
C LYS A 40 -0.75 -16.45 0.92
N VAL A 41 -0.64 -15.30 0.25
CA VAL A 41 -0.48 -14.00 0.88
C VAL A 41 -1.83 -13.29 0.82
N GLU A 42 -2.24 -12.72 1.95
CA GLU A 42 -3.43 -11.87 2.04
C GLU A 42 -2.98 -10.47 2.46
N THR A 43 -3.51 -9.44 1.79
CA THR A 43 -3.15 -8.03 2.03
C THR A 43 -4.34 -7.27 2.57
N PHE A 44 -4.11 -6.48 3.63
CA PHE A 44 -5.15 -5.71 4.32
C PHE A 44 -4.74 -4.24 4.43
N SER A 45 -5.71 -3.34 4.26
CA SER A 45 -5.52 -1.90 4.47
C SER A 45 -6.13 -1.49 5.80
N LEU A 46 -5.32 -0.89 6.68
CA LEU A 46 -5.69 -0.52 8.04
C LEU A 46 -5.68 1.01 8.17
N GLN A 47 -6.80 1.60 8.60
CA GLN A 47 -6.86 3.02 8.95
C GLN A 47 -6.94 3.18 10.46
N GLU A 48 -5.79 3.45 11.09
CA GLU A 48 -5.65 3.51 12.54
C GLU A 48 -4.96 4.83 12.98
N PRO A 49 -5.15 5.26 14.25
CA PRO A 49 -4.44 6.41 14.79
C PRO A 49 -2.91 6.27 14.73
N ASP A 50 -2.20 7.41 14.66
CA ASP A 50 -0.75 7.41 14.61
C ASP A 50 -0.11 6.87 15.91
N ILE A 51 0.47 5.67 15.83
CA ILE A 51 1.19 5.03 16.93
C ILE A 51 2.63 5.54 17.14
N GLY A 52 3.12 6.46 16.31
CA GLY A 52 4.52 6.88 16.32
C GLY A 52 5.43 5.87 15.63
N ASP A 53 6.64 5.67 16.15
CA ASP A 53 7.55 4.65 15.64
C ASP A 53 7.04 3.25 16.02
N LEU A 54 6.87 2.39 15.01
CA LEU A 54 6.53 0.98 15.20
C LEU A 54 7.67 0.26 15.96
N ASP A 55 7.29 -0.52 16.96
CA ASP A 55 8.19 -1.29 17.83
C ASP A 55 7.93 -2.79 17.70
N ALA A 56 6.66 -3.19 17.54
CA ALA A 56 6.27 -4.58 17.30
C ALA A 56 4.93 -4.70 16.58
N VAL A 57 4.65 -5.90 16.08
CA VAL A 57 3.34 -6.35 15.62
C VAL A 57 2.89 -7.50 16.52
N GLU A 58 1.63 -7.47 16.94
CA GLU A 58 0.97 -8.62 17.54
C GLU A 58 0.00 -9.23 16.54
N ILE A 59 0.08 -10.53 16.32
CA ILE A 59 -0.83 -11.27 15.44
C ILE A 59 -1.35 -12.50 16.19
N GLU A 60 -2.66 -12.71 16.15
CA GLU A 60 -3.34 -13.76 16.91
C GLU A 60 -4.58 -14.28 16.18
N HIS A 61 -5.07 -15.45 16.58
CA HIS A 61 -6.38 -15.96 16.18
C HIS A 61 -7.13 -16.55 17.39
N ASP A 62 -8.45 -16.68 17.24
CA ASP A 62 -9.37 -17.16 18.28
C ASP A 62 -9.65 -18.67 18.25
N GLY A 63 -9.22 -19.37 17.21
CA GLY A 63 -9.40 -20.82 17.03
C GLY A 63 -8.86 -21.68 18.18
N GLU A 64 -9.54 -22.80 18.43
CA GLU A 64 -9.32 -23.63 19.62
C GLU A 64 -8.95 -25.08 19.30
N THR A 65 -9.11 -25.51 18.05
CA THR A 65 -8.91 -26.89 17.62
C THR A 65 -7.65 -27.04 16.77
N GLU A 66 -7.20 -28.27 16.55
CA GLU A 66 -6.09 -28.53 15.64
C GLU A 66 -6.39 -28.05 14.21
N ALA A 67 -7.65 -28.13 13.76
CA ALA A 67 -8.09 -27.66 12.45
C ALA A 67 -7.96 -26.14 12.28
N ASP A 68 -7.86 -25.39 13.38
CA ASP A 68 -7.65 -23.95 13.39
C ASP A 68 -6.16 -23.55 13.34
N SER A 69 -5.25 -24.53 13.32
CA SER A 69 -3.81 -24.26 13.29
C SER A 69 -3.42 -23.44 12.07
N TRP A 70 -2.63 -22.39 12.29
CA TRP A 70 -2.12 -21.53 11.23
C TRP A 70 -0.60 -21.48 11.26
N PHE A 71 0.07 -21.87 10.19
CA PHE A 71 1.52 -21.65 10.11
C PHE A 71 1.76 -20.28 9.46
N LEU A 72 2.24 -19.33 10.26
CA LEU A 72 2.55 -17.98 9.79
C LEU A 72 4.02 -17.91 9.38
N GLU A 73 4.26 -17.64 8.10
CA GLU A 73 5.62 -17.51 7.56
C GLU A 73 6.23 -16.16 7.95
N ASP A 74 5.57 -15.06 7.59
CA ASP A 74 5.99 -13.71 7.94
C ASP A 74 4.82 -12.72 7.91
N VAL A 75 5.08 -11.50 8.40
CA VAL A 75 4.20 -10.33 8.27
C VAL A 75 5.01 -9.18 7.69
N THR A 76 4.48 -8.51 6.68
CA THR A 76 5.02 -7.23 6.17
C THR A 76 4.07 -6.09 6.50
N VAL A 77 4.59 -5.03 7.11
CA VAL A 77 3.83 -3.81 7.42
C VAL A 77 4.40 -2.64 6.65
N GLU A 78 3.59 -2.06 5.77
CA GLU A 78 3.88 -0.80 5.11
C GLU A 78 3.14 0.35 5.82
N MET A 79 3.86 1.43 6.10
CA MET A 79 3.32 2.67 6.64
C MET A 79 3.53 3.79 5.61
N PRO A 80 2.65 3.91 4.59
CA PRO A 80 2.81 4.89 3.52
C PRO A 80 2.92 6.31 4.04
N THR A 81 2.11 6.73 5.02
CA THR A 81 2.20 8.09 5.60
C THR A 81 3.56 8.43 6.23
N LYS A 82 4.43 7.44 6.45
CA LYS A 82 5.78 7.60 7.01
C LYS A 82 6.89 7.16 6.06
N GLY A 83 6.56 6.64 4.89
CA GLY A 83 7.55 6.10 3.95
C GLY A 83 8.41 4.98 4.55
N ARG A 84 7.79 4.05 5.30
CA ARG A 84 8.51 2.98 6.01
C ARG A 84 7.84 1.64 5.76
N ALA A 85 8.64 0.60 5.59
CA ALA A 85 8.18 -0.78 5.57
C ALA A 85 9.00 -1.62 6.56
N PHE A 86 8.36 -2.65 7.11
CA PHE A 86 8.91 -3.52 8.12
C PHE A 86 8.60 -4.98 7.77
N TYR A 87 9.61 -5.84 7.86
CA TYR A 87 9.49 -7.27 7.63
C TYR A 87 9.66 -8.06 8.93
N PHE A 88 8.68 -8.89 9.26
CA PHE A 88 8.64 -9.67 10.50
C PHE A 88 8.60 -11.17 10.17
N PRO A 89 9.76 -11.85 10.10
CA PRO A 89 9.77 -13.30 9.97
C PRO A 89 9.15 -13.93 11.24
N CYS A 90 8.25 -14.90 11.05
CA CYS A 90 7.60 -15.63 12.13
C CYS A 90 8.00 -17.11 12.11
N HIS A 91 7.84 -17.78 10.96
CA HIS A 91 8.14 -19.19 10.71
C HIS A 91 7.66 -20.15 11.80
N GLU A 92 6.46 -19.93 12.35
CA GLU A 92 5.96 -20.70 13.49
C GLU A 92 4.44 -20.90 13.43
N TRP A 93 3.97 -22.00 14.02
CA TRP A 93 2.56 -22.32 14.18
C TRP A 93 1.90 -21.40 15.21
N LEU A 94 0.79 -20.76 14.85
CA LEU A 94 -0.20 -20.26 15.79
C LEU A 94 -1.22 -21.38 15.98
N SER A 95 -1.14 -22.10 17.11
CA SER A 95 -1.97 -23.28 17.39
C SER A 95 -1.87 -23.66 18.86
N LYS A 96 -2.94 -24.21 19.45
CA LYS A 96 -2.88 -24.84 20.78
C LYS A 96 -2.24 -26.24 20.74
N GLU A 97 -2.33 -26.93 19.61
CA GLU A 97 -1.95 -28.34 19.45
C GLU A 97 -0.63 -28.54 18.67
N LYS A 98 -0.12 -27.50 18.00
CA LYS A 98 1.12 -27.53 17.21
C LYS A 98 2.12 -26.47 17.67
N GLY A 99 3.39 -26.66 17.32
CA GLY A 99 4.46 -25.71 17.63
C GLY A 99 4.67 -25.55 19.14
N ASP A 100 4.68 -24.31 19.61
CA ASP A 100 4.83 -23.98 21.04
C ASP A 100 3.49 -23.89 21.82
N GLY A 101 2.37 -24.28 21.20
CA GLY A 101 1.05 -24.27 21.82
C GLY A 101 0.43 -22.88 22.00
N ARG A 102 0.95 -21.84 21.33
CA ARG A 102 0.41 -20.48 21.39
C ARG A 102 -0.29 -20.09 20.11
N THR A 103 -1.41 -19.39 20.23
CA THR A 103 -2.19 -18.81 19.11
C THR A 103 -1.90 -17.33 18.87
N LYS A 104 -0.87 -16.78 19.55
CA LYS A 104 -0.45 -15.37 19.48
C LYS A 104 1.05 -15.26 19.31
N ARG A 105 1.47 -14.30 18.48
CA ARG A 105 2.87 -13.89 18.29
C ARG A 105 3.03 -12.39 18.50
N THR A 106 4.10 -12.01 19.20
CA THR A 106 4.58 -10.63 19.28
C THR A 106 5.91 -10.56 18.54
N LEU A 107 5.92 -9.93 17.37
CA LEU A 107 7.08 -9.84 16.48
C LEU A 107 7.68 -8.44 16.60
N LYS A 108 8.88 -8.35 17.16
CA LYS A 108 9.58 -7.06 17.37
C LYS A 108 10.30 -6.61 16.12
N VAL A 109 10.34 -5.29 15.91
CA VAL A 109 11.12 -4.68 14.83
C VAL A 109 12.60 -4.99 15.02
N GLN A 110 13.26 -5.37 13.93
CA GLN A 110 14.71 -5.52 13.84
C GLN A 110 15.25 -4.49 12.86
N ASP A 111 16.38 -3.87 13.18
CA ASP A 111 16.96 -2.82 12.33
C ASP A 111 17.32 -3.33 10.92
N SER A 112 17.70 -4.61 10.79
CA SER A 112 17.97 -5.26 9.50
C SER A 112 16.74 -5.42 8.60
N ASN A 113 15.55 -5.38 9.19
CA ASN A 113 14.28 -5.68 8.50
C ASN A 113 13.40 -4.43 8.37
N LYS A 114 14.02 -3.25 8.44
CA LYS A 114 13.37 -1.97 8.26
C LYS A 114 13.88 -1.35 6.96
N SER A 115 12.95 -0.92 6.12
CA SER A 115 13.27 -0.15 4.92
C SER A 115 12.50 1.17 4.91
N THR A 116 13.05 2.15 4.22
CA THR A 116 12.41 3.44 3.98
C THR A 116 12.19 3.62 2.49
N PHE A 117 11.04 4.15 2.12
CA PHE A 117 10.69 4.51 0.76
C PHE A 117 10.09 5.91 0.72
N ARG A 118 10.12 6.56 -0.45
CA ARG A 118 9.37 7.81 -0.64
C ARG A 118 7.91 7.43 -0.83
N PRO A 119 7.00 7.82 0.07
CA PRO A 119 5.64 7.40 -0.07
C PRO A 119 4.97 8.11 -1.23
N LEU A 120 4.24 7.32 -2.01
CA LEU A 120 3.33 7.85 -2.99
C LEU A 120 2.02 8.16 -2.27
N ILE A 121 1.49 9.35 -2.48
CA ILE A 121 0.20 9.77 -1.95
C ILE A 121 -0.73 10.15 -3.11
N PRO A 122 -2.05 9.96 -2.95
CA PRO A 122 -2.99 10.30 -3.99
C PRO A 122 -3.09 11.82 -4.17
N TYR A 123 -2.90 12.28 -5.39
CA TYR A 123 -3.23 13.63 -5.85
C TYR A 123 -4.32 13.55 -6.90
N GLU A 124 -5.26 14.49 -6.83
CA GLU A 124 -6.28 14.66 -7.85
C GLU A 124 -6.03 15.97 -8.60
N THR A 125 -6.15 15.94 -9.92
CA THR A 125 -6.04 17.12 -10.77
C THR A 125 -7.01 17.01 -11.94
N THR A 126 -7.42 18.14 -12.48
CA THR A 126 -8.26 18.18 -13.68
C THR A 126 -7.56 19.02 -14.73
N ILE A 127 -7.36 18.44 -15.92
CA ILE A 127 -6.77 19.14 -17.05
C ILE A 127 -7.92 19.62 -17.94
N TYR A 128 -7.93 20.93 -18.18
CA TYR A 128 -8.88 21.59 -19.06
C TYR A 128 -8.16 21.96 -20.35
N THR A 129 -8.59 21.36 -21.46
CA THR A 129 -8.09 21.73 -22.78
C THR A 129 -8.95 22.85 -23.32
N GLY A 130 -8.33 23.94 -23.77
CA GLY A 130 -9.05 25.12 -24.23
C GLY A 130 -10.02 24.81 -25.38
N ASP A 131 -11.10 25.58 -25.47
CA ASP A 131 -12.05 25.50 -26.59
C ASP A 131 -11.72 26.54 -27.67
N VAL A 132 -10.51 26.44 -28.21
CA VAL A 132 -10.06 27.24 -29.36
C VAL A 132 -9.58 26.31 -30.47
N GLU A 133 -9.54 26.83 -31.70
CA GLU A 133 -9.11 26.05 -32.86
C GLU A 133 -7.73 25.43 -32.63
N ASN A 134 -7.58 24.13 -32.95
CA ASN A 134 -6.35 23.36 -32.79
C ASN A 134 -5.79 23.27 -31.35
N ALA A 135 -6.64 23.46 -30.32
CA ALA A 135 -6.22 23.33 -28.93
C ALA A 135 -5.98 21.89 -28.46
N GLY A 136 -6.46 20.89 -29.20
CA GLY A 136 -6.28 19.48 -28.85
C GLY A 136 -4.86 18.98 -29.11
N CYS A 137 -4.45 17.91 -28.43
CA CYS A 137 -3.16 17.25 -28.67
C CYS A 137 -3.30 15.74 -28.94
N ASP A 138 -2.64 15.29 -30.01
CA ASP A 138 -2.39 13.87 -30.27
C ASP A 138 -0.98 13.50 -29.81
N CYS A 139 -0.78 13.54 -28.49
CA CYS A 139 0.53 13.38 -27.87
C CYS A 139 0.39 12.86 -26.45
N ASP A 140 1.46 12.20 -25.97
CA ASP A 140 1.56 11.89 -24.54
C ASP A 140 1.84 13.18 -23.76
N VAL A 141 1.35 13.24 -22.53
CA VAL A 141 1.54 14.40 -21.65
C VAL A 141 2.31 13.97 -20.41
N SER A 142 3.39 14.67 -20.09
CA SER A 142 4.14 14.50 -18.85
C SER A 142 3.64 15.49 -17.79
N LEU A 143 3.47 15.00 -16.58
CA LEU A 143 3.14 15.77 -15.40
C LEU A 143 4.26 15.66 -14.36
N LYS A 144 4.60 16.79 -13.75
CA LYS A 144 5.49 16.83 -12.59
C LYS A 144 4.99 17.83 -11.57
N LEU A 145 4.74 17.35 -10.35
CA LEU A 145 4.25 18.17 -9.26
C LEU A 145 5.43 18.71 -8.44
N PHE A 146 5.32 19.96 -8.00
CA PHE A 146 6.26 20.64 -7.12
C PHE A 146 5.49 21.19 -5.93
N GLY A 147 6.05 21.00 -4.74
CA GLY A 147 5.47 21.48 -3.49
C GLY A 147 6.54 21.95 -2.50
N THR A 148 6.11 22.23 -1.28
CA THR A 148 6.96 22.82 -0.23
C THR A 148 8.13 21.93 0.21
N THR A 149 8.05 20.60 0.04
CA THR A 149 9.09 19.66 0.48
C THR A 149 9.86 19.02 -0.67
N GLY A 150 9.55 19.36 -1.93
CA GLY A 150 10.27 18.84 -3.09
C GLY A 150 9.43 18.78 -4.36
N SER A 151 9.74 17.80 -5.21
CA SER A 151 9.03 17.55 -6.46
C SER A 151 8.84 16.06 -6.68
N SER A 152 7.73 15.67 -7.33
CA SER A 152 7.49 14.29 -7.71
C SER A 152 8.42 13.83 -8.84
N SER A 153 8.47 12.51 -9.01
CA SER A 153 8.78 11.87 -10.29
C SER A 153 7.86 12.38 -11.41
N GLU A 154 8.32 12.24 -12.66
CA GLU A 154 7.52 12.62 -13.83
C GLU A 154 6.54 11.49 -14.14
N HIS A 155 5.26 11.82 -14.26
CA HIS A 155 4.19 10.88 -14.58
C HIS A 155 3.73 11.09 -16.02
N VAL A 156 3.77 10.04 -16.83
CA VAL A 156 3.39 10.12 -18.25
C VAL A 156 1.98 9.60 -18.42
N ILE A 157 1.13 10.42 -19.02
CA ILE A 157 -0.20 10.07 -19.48
C ILE A 157 -0.08 9.79 -20.96
N SER A 158 -0.20 8.52 -21.34
CA SER A 158 -0.28 8.15 -22.73
C SER A 158 -1.58 8.66 -23.34
N LYS A 159 -1.50 9.13 -24.59
CA LYS A 159 -2.68 9.56 -25.34
C LYS A 159 -3.68 8.40 -25.47
N ASP A 160 -4.95 8.72 -25.23
CA ASP A 160 -6.11 7.85 -25.45
C ASP A 160 -7.26 8.64 -26.11
N GLU A 161 -8.26 7.95 -26.65
CA GLU A 161 -9.46 8.54 -27.24
C GLU A 161 -10.16 9.46 -26.21
N GLY A 162 -10.31 10.74 -26.55
CA GLY A 162 -10.97 11.73 -25.69
C GLY A 162 -10.08 12.44 -24.66
N LEU A 163 -8.81 12.05 -24.49
CA LEU A 163 -7.87 12.80 -23.66
C LEU A 163 -7.30 14.01 -24.40
N PHE A 164 -7.26 15.17 -23.74
CA PHE A 164 -6.63 16.37 -24.30
C PHE A 164 -7.25 16.83 -25.64
N GLU A 165 -8.53 16.54 -25.86
CA GLU A 165 -9.28 17.05 -27.00
C GLU A 165 -9.74 18.48 -26.76
N ARG A 166 -9.99 19.24 -27.84
CA ARG A 166 -10.51 20.61 -27.74
C ARG A 166 -11.77 20.64 -26.86
N GLY A 167 -11.78 21.54 -25.86
CA GLY A 167 -12.88 21.70 -24.91
C GLY A 167 -13.04 20.56 -23.89
N ALA A 168 -12.16 19.56 -23.90
CA ALA A 168 -12.26 18.43 -22.97
C ALA A 168 -11.82 18.80 -21.55
N ILE A 169 -12.47 18.13 -20.59
CA ILE A 169 -12.17 18.19 -19.16
C ILE A 169 -11.80 16.77 -18.74
N ASN A 170 -10.53 16.55 -18.40
CA ASN A 170 -10.01 15.23 -18.07
C ASN A 170 -9.56 15.21 -16.59
N PRO A 171 -10.32 14.59 -15.67
CA PRO A 171 -9.90 14.38 -14.29
C PRO A 171 -8.91 13.22 -14.20
N PHE A 172 -7.91 13.37 -13.36
CA PHE A 172 -6.90 12.35 -13.09
C PHE A 172 -6.64 12.21 -11.61
N ARG A 173 -6.35 10.97 -11.19
CA ARG A 173 -5.87 10.63 -9.87
C ARG A 173 -4.53 9.92 -10.02
N PHE A 174 -3.50 10.43 -9.34
CA PHE A 174 -2.14 9.94 -9.41
C PHE A 174 -1.63 9.59 -8.03
N GLU A 175 -0.83 8.53 -7.93
CA GLU A 175 -0.01 8.27 -6.74
C GLU A 175 1.39 8.80 -7.02
N LEU A 176 1.74 9.95 -6.42
CA LEU A 176 3.01 10.65 -6.63
C LEU A 176 3.74 10.83 -5.31
N ASP A 177 5.05 11.08 -5.35
CA ASP A 177 5.82 11.41 -4.16
C ASP A 177 5.12 12.52 -3.34
N ASP A 178 5.12 12.39 -2.01
CA ASP A 178 4.70 13.48 -1.13
C ASP A 178 5.61 14.71 -1.32
N VAL A 179 5.04 15.78 -1.89
CA VAL A 179 5.73 17.06 -2.13
C VAL A 179 5.33 18.13 -1.09
N GLY A 180 4.59 17.76 -0.05
CA GLY A 180 3.99 18.70 0.90
C GLY A 180 2.88 19.52 0.24
N LYS A 181 2.74 20.80 0.61
CA LYS A 181 1.72 21.67 0.02
C LYS A 181 2.06 21.90 -1.47
N PRO A 182 1.17 21.55 -2.42
CA PRO A 182 1.41 21.79 -3.83
C PRO A 182 1.59 23.29 -4.14
N ILE A 183 2.59 23.60 -4.95
CA ILE A 183 2.94 24.97 -5.38
C ILE A 183 2.78 25.12 -6.89
N LYS A 184 3.19 24.10 -7.65
CA LYS A 184 3.23 24.14 -9.11
C LYS A 184 3.04 22.76 -9.71
N LEU A 185 2.14 22.65 -10.68
CA LEU A 185 2.09 21.53 -11.60
C LEU A 185 2.77 21.94 -12.91
N ARG A 186 3.74 21.16 -13.37
CA ARG A 186 4.33 21.31 -14.70
C ARG A 186 3.69 20.28 -15.61
N VAL A 187 3.13 20.76 -16.71
CA VAL A 187 2.61 19.95 -17.82
C VAL A 187 3.56 20.10 -18.99
N LYS A 188 3.97 19.00 -19.63
CA LYS A 188 4.73 19.03 -20.88
C LYS A 188 4.11 18.09 -21.90
N ILE A 189 4.13 18.48 -23.15
CA ILE A 189 3.84 17.58 -24.26
C ILE A 189 5.09 16.72 -24.52
N ILE A 190 4.89 15.42 -24.67
CA ILE A 190 5.88 14.47 -25.16
C ILE A 190 5.51 14.17 -26.62
N PRO A 191 6.25 14.71 -27.60
CA PRO A 191 6.01 14.41 -29.00
C PRO A 191 6.22 12.93 -29.26
N GLN A 192 5.23 12.24 -29.80
CA GLN A 192 5.46 10.91 -30.33
C GLN A 192 6.24 11.03 -31.65
N HIS A 193 7.44 10.45 -31.71
CA HIS A 193 8.15 10.33 -32.98
C HIS A 193 7.33 9.43 -33.90
N LYS A 194 6.78 9.99 -34.98
CA LYS A 194 6.21 9.19 -36.07
C LYS A 194 7.30 8.21 -36.53
N LYS A 195 7.08 6.90 -36.31
CA LYS A 195 7.80 5.89 -37.09
C LYS A 195 7.47 6.18 -38.55
N GLY A 196 8.51 6.54 -39.32
CA GLY A 196 8.38 6.84 -40.73
C GLY A 196 7.64 5.72 -41.45
N ARG A 197 6.64 6.10 -42.25
CA ARG A 197 6.08 5.25 -43.29
C ARG A 197 7.10 5.08 -44.41
#